data_AF-A0A0E3PG18-F1
#
_entry.id   AF-A0A0E3PG18-F1
#
_cell.length_a   1.000
_cell.length_b   1.000
_cell.length_c   1.000
_cell.angle_alpha   90.00
_cell.angle_beta   90.00
_cell.angle_gamma   90.00
#
_symmetry.space_group_name_H-M   'P 1'
#
loop_
_entity.id
_entity.type
_entity.pdbx_description
1 polymer ?
#
loop_
_entity_poly.entity_id
_entity_poly.type
_entity_poly.pdbx_seq_one_letter_code
_entity_poly.pdbx_strand_id
1 'polypeptide(L)'
;MAGESKAVRKKNTICATVSPYLKRKVDELVERGEFSSMSDLVSQSLAEFISRYESKRDEEKGQHDYTELLLKALLQTEEGKKLLASLTKTELQNNKNNSRKVVID
;
A
#
# COMPACT_ATOMS: atom_id res chain seq x y z
N MET A 1 29.14 -38.44 31.47
CA MET A 1 29.20 -37.87 30.11
C MET A 1 27.99 -36.98 29.95
N ALA A 2 28.16 -35.65 30.07
CA ALA A 2 27.06 -34.70 29.92
C ALA A 2 26.76 -34.53 28.42
N GLY A 3 25.54 -34.86 28.01
CA GLY A 3 25.09 -34.70 26.63
C GLY A 3 24.95 -33.22 26.30
N GLU A 4 25.73 -32.74 25.35
CA GLU A 4 25.57 -31.40 24.79
C GLU A 4 24.26 -31.33 23.99
N SER A 5 23.23 -30.72 24.59
CA SER A 5 22.00 -30.36 23.91
C SER A 5 22.31 -29.31 22.83
N LYS A 6 22.43 -29.75 21.58
CA LYS A 6 22.67 -28.87 20.43
C LYS A 6 21.51 -27.88 20.31
N ALA A 7 21.74 -26.61 20.67
CA ALA A 7 20.72 -25.57 20.61
C ALA A 7 20.24 -25.37 19.17
N VAL A 8 18.99 -25.78 18.89
CA VAL A 8 18.35 -25.56 17.59
C VAL A 8 17.97 -24.09 17.48
N ARG A 9 18.56 -23.35 16.53
CA ARG A 9 18.16 -21.98 16.25
C ARG A 9 16.73 -21.97 15.70
N LYS A 10 15.82 -21.25 16.36
CA LYS A 10 14.41 -21.06 15.95
C LYS A 10 14.19 -19.86 15.04
N LYS A 11 15.21 -19.03 14.81
CA LYS A 11 15.12 -17.78 14.05
C LYS A 11 15.94 -17.89 12.76
N ASN A 12 15.37 -17.37 11.66
CA ASN A 12 16.06 -17.26 10.38
C ASN A 12 16.93 -16.00 10.36
N THR A 13 18.08 -16.08 9.70
CA THR A 13 18.97 -14.93 9.49
C THR A 13 18.66 -14.28 8.16
N ILE A 14 18.56 -12.96 8.14
CA ILE A 14 18.42 -12.14 6.92
C ILE A 14 19.72 -11.33 6.77
N CYS A 15 20.30 -11.32 5.57
CA CYS A 15 21.44 -10.49 5.21
C CYS A 15 21.04 -9.56 4.08
N ALA A 16 21.29 -8.26 4.24
CA ALA A 16 20.93 -7.24 3.25
C ALA A 16 21.97 -6.13 3.22
N THR A 17 22.18 -5.55 2.04
CA THR A 17 23.03 -4.38 1.85
C THR A 17 22.20 -3.12 2.02
N VAL A 18 22.71 -2.18 2.80
CA VAL A 18 22.08 -0.87 3.03
C VAL A 18 23.09 0.25 2.78
N SER A 19 22.60 1.46 2.54
CA SER A 19 23.48 2.62 2.40
C SER A 19 24.22 2.92 3.71
N PRO A 20 25.46 3.46 3.66
CA PRO A 20 26.19 3.85 4.87
C PRO A 20 25.45 4.90 5.70
N TYR A 21 24.65 5.75 5.06
CA TYR A 21 23.79 6.71 5.74
C TYR A 21 22.73 6.00 6.60
N LEU A 22 22.04 5.01 6.04
CA LEU A 22 21.01 4.28 6.77
C LEU A 22 21.63 3.50 7.93
N LYS A 23 22.78 2.84 7.70
CA LYS A 23 23.48 2.11 8.76
C LYS A 23 23.82 3.02 9.95
N ARG A 24 24.40 4.21 9.69
CA ARG A 24 24.69 5.20 10.72
C ARG A 24 23.46 5.61 11.52
N LYS A 25 22.32 5.85 10.85
CA LYS A 25 21.07 6.21 11.53
C LYS A 25 20.57 5.10 12.45
N VAL A 26 20.68 3.86 12.03
CA VAL A 26 20.27 2.72 12.86
C VAL A 26 21.22 2.56 14.06
N ASP A 27 22.53 2.72 13.85
CA ASP A 27 23.52 2.69 14.93
C ASP A 27 23.25 3.82 15.96
N GLU A 28 23.00 5.06 15.51
CA GLU A 28 22.66 6.20 16.38
C GLU A 28 21.43 5.92 17.27
N LEU A 29 20.41 5.25 16.74
CA LEU A 29 19.19 4.92 17.50
C LEU A 29 19.44 3.85 18.58
N VAL A 30 20.30 2.88 18.28
CA VAL A 30 20.70 1.86 19.25
C VAL A 30 21.61 2.47 20.33
N GLU A 31 22.55 3.34 19.94
CA GLU A 31 23.45 4.05 20.87
C GLU A 31 22.69 4.96 21.84
N ARG A 32 21.60 5.59 21.38
CA ARG A 32 20.69 6.38 22.24
C ARG A 32 19.90 5.54 23.24
N GLY A 33 19.94 4.21 23.13
CA GLY A 33 19.17 3.30 23.96
C GLY A 33 17.68 3.26 23.62
N GLU A 34 17.28 3.80 22.47
CA GLU A 34 15.89 3.72 21.99
C GLU A 34 15.53 2.28 21.59
N PHE A 35 16.53 1.47 21.23
CA PHE A 35 16.40 0.06 20.89
C PHE A 35 17.47 -0.77 21.59
N SER A 36 17.12 -1.99 21.97
CA SER A 36 18.04 -2.89 22.70
C SER A 36 19.21 -3.39 21.84
N SER A 37 19.01 -3.47 20.52
CA SER A 37 20.02 -3.88 19.55
C SER A 37 19.60 -3.55 18.11
N MET A 38 20.55 -3.65 17.18
CA MET A 38 20.29 -3.61 15.74
C MET A 38 19.21 -4.60 15.30
N SER A 39 19.26 -5.84 15.83
CA SER A 39 18.30 -6.88 15.48
C SER A 39 16.90 -6.59 16.01
N ASP A 40 16.79 -5.95 17.17
CA ASP A 40 15.51 -5.53 17.76
C ASP A 40 14.85 -4.45 16.90
N LEU A 41 15.60 -3.39 16.59
CA LEU A 41 15.15 -2.31 15.71
C LEU A 41 14.67 -2.85 14.36
N VAL A 42 15.50 -3.64 13.67
CA VAL A 42 15.14 -4.19 12.35
C VAL A 42 13.92 -5.12 12.43
N SER A 43 13.79 -5.91 13.50
CA SER A 43 12.62 -6.79 13.68
C SER A 43 11.34 -5.98 13.84
N GLN A 44 11.36 -4.93 14.67
CA GLN A 44 10.21 -4.06 14.88
C GLN A 44 9.85 -3.30 13.58
N SER A 45 10.84 -2.74 12.89
CA SER A 45 10.63 -2.02 11.63
C SER A 45 10.06 -2.92 10.53
N LEU A 46 10.54 -4.16 10.40
CA LEU A 46 10.01 -5.11 9.41
C LEU A 46 8.57 -5.51 9.74
N ALA A 47 8.26 -5.75 11.03
CA ALA A 47 6.90 -6.09 11.44
C ALA A 47 5.92 -4.94 11.14
N GLU A 48 6.32 -3.71 11.46
CA GLU A 48 5.54 -2.51 11.17
C GLU A 48 5.38 -2.30 9.66
N PHE A 49 6.45 -2.43 8.89
CA PHE A 49 6.41 -2.31 7.43
C PHE A 49 5.45 -3.32 6.81
N ILE A 50 5.57 -4.61 7.16
CA ILE A 50 4.72 -5.67 6.62
C ILE A 50 3.27 -5.42 6.98
N SER A 51 2.97 -5.08 8.23
CA SER A 51 1.60 -4.77 8.67
C SER A 51 0.99 -3.62 7.85
N ARG A 52 1.72 -2.50 7.70
CA ARG A 52 1.26 -1.36 6.90
C ARG A 52 1.12 -1.70 5.41
N TYR A 53 2.02 -2.53 4.89
CA TYR A 53 2.01 -2.93 3.48
C TYR A 53 0.81 -3.82 3.18
N GLU A 54 0.50 -4.77 4.06
CA GLU A 54 -0.68 -5.63 3.93
C GLU A 54 -1.98 -4.83 4.06
N SER A 55 -2.09 -3.92 5.04
CA SER A 55 -3.27 -3.07 5.19
C SER A 55 -3.54 -2.24 3.93
N LYS A 56 -2.51 -1.59 3.36
CA LYS A 56 -2.68 -0.83 2.11
C LYS A 56 -3.09 -1.71 0.93
N ARG A 57 -2.46 -2.88 0.80
CA ARG A 57 -2.81 -3.83 -0.27
C ARG A 57 -4.26 -4.29 -0.15
N ASP A 58 -4.74 -4.49 1.06
CA ASP A 58 -6.11 -4.96 1.31
C ASP A 58 -7.13 -3.82 1.17
N GLU A 59 -6.77 -2.58 1.50
CA GLU A 59 -7.55 -1.37 1.17
C GLU A 59 -7.72 -1.21 -0.36
N GLU A 60 -6.64 -1.32 -1.12
CA GLU A 60 -6.66 -1.24 -2.59
C GLU A 60 -7.50 -2.38 -3.18
N LYS A 61 -7.33 -3.61 -2.70
CA LYS A 61 -8.13 -4.76 -3.14
C LYS A 61 -9.60 -4.60 -2.79
N GLY A 62 -9.93 -4.22 -1.56
CA GLY A 62 -11.30 -4.02 -1.10
C GLY A 62 -12.01 -2.92 -1.90
N GLN A 63 -11.32 -1.82 -2.18
CA GLN A 63 -11.90 -0.70 -2.93
C GLN A 63 -12.18 -1.05 -4.40
N HIS A 64 -11.30 -1.84 -5.03
CA HIS A 64 -11.57 -2.39 -6.36
C HIS A 64 -12.74 -3.37 -6.38
N ASP A 65 -12.85 -4.23 -5.36
CA ASP A 65 -13.89 -5.27 -5.30
C ASP A 65 -15.30 -4.67 -5.17
N TYR A 66 -15.49 -3.69 -4.26
CA TYR A 66 -16.80 -3.02 -4.11
C TYR A 66 -17.18 -2.19 -5.35
N THR A 67 -16.21 -1.51 -5.98
CA THR A 67 -16.47 -0.71 -7.17
C THR A 67 -16.88 -1.59 -8.35
N GLU A 68 -16.21 -2.72 -8.54
CA GLU A 68 -16.54 -3.69 -9.58
C GLU A 68 -17.90 -4.35 -9.33
N LEU A 69 -18.19 -4.71 -8.08
CA LEU A 69 -19.49 -5.28 -7.69
C LEU A 69 -20.64 -4.29 -7.93
N LEU A 70 -20.44 -3.02 -7.55
CA LEU A 70 -21.43 -1.96 -7.77
C LEU A 70 -21.63 -1.70 -9.27
N LEU A 71 -20.56 -1.66 -10.06
CA LEU A 71 -20.64 -1.49 -11.51
C LEU A 71 -21.40 -2.66 -12.17
N LYS A 72 -21.11 -3.90 -11.75
CA LYS A 72 -21.84 -5.09 -12.19
C LYS A 72 -23.32 -5.02 -11.83
N ALA A 73 -23.65 -4.63 -10.59
CA ALA A 73 -25.03 -4.48 -10.14
C ALA A 73 -25.79 -3.40 -10.93
N LEU A 74 -25.16 -2.26 -11.21
CA LEU A 74 -25.75 -1.19 -12.01
C LEU A 74 -26.00 -1.62 -13.45
N LEU A 75 -25.06 -2.34 -14.06
CA LEU A 75 -25.20 -2.86 -15.43
C LEU A 75 -26.29 -3.95 -15.58
N GLN A 76 -26.72 -4.56 -14.47
CA GLN A 76 -27.82 -5.54 -14.48
C GLN A 76 -29.22 -4.89 -14.51
N THR A 77 -29.34 -3.59 -14.24
CA THR A 77 -30.61 -2.86 -14.22
C THR A 77 -30.75 -1.90 -15.39
N GLU A 78 -31.97 -1.68 -15.88
CA GLU A 78 -32.22 -0.72 -16.96
C GLU A 78 -32.04 0.74 -16.48
N GLU A 79 -32.39 1.01 -15.22
CA GLU A 79 -32.17 2.29 -14.57
C GLU A 79 -30.68 2.60 -14.43
N GLY A 80 -29.87 1.64 -14.00
CA GLY A 80 -28.42 1.79 -13.88
C GLY A 80 -27.74 2.05 -15.22
N LYS A 81 -28.13 1.32 -16.28
CA LYS A 81 -27.65 1.58 -17.66
C LYS A 81 -28.00 2.98 -18.15
N LYS A 82 -29.23 3.44 -17.91
CA LYS A 82 -29.67 4.80 -18.27
C LYS A 82 -28.88 5.88 -17.53
N LEU A 83 -28.62 5.65 -16.24
CA LEU A 83 -27.86 6.57 -15.40
C LEU A 83 -26.41 6.70 -15.92
N LEU A 84 -25.74 5.58 -16.22
CA LEU A 84 -24.40 5.59 -16.83
C LEU A 84 -24.37 6.28 -18.21
N ALA A 85 -25.39 6.03 -19.04
CA ALA A 85 -25.52 6.69 -20.34
C ALA A 85 -25.77 8.21 -20.21
N SER A 86 -26.44 8.66 -19.15
CA SER A 86 -26.66 10.08 -18.89
C SER A 86 -25.37 10.79 -18.47
N LEU A 87 -24.57 10.16 -17.61
CA LEU A 87 -23.28 10.70 -17.15
C LEU A 87 -22.30 10.90 -18.32
N THR A 88 -22.21 9.93 -19.23
CA THR A 88 -21.34 10.01 -20.41
C THR A 88 -21.79 11.07 -21.43
N LYS A 89 -23.11 11.26 -21.62
CA LYS A 89 -23.64 12.33 -22.47
C LYS A 89 -23.36 13.72 -21.90
N THR A 90 -23.46 13.89 -20.59
CA THR A 90 -23.22 15.18 -19.92
C THR A 90 -21.74 15.60 -20.03
N GLU A 91 -20.80 14.66 -19.86
CA GLU A 91 -19.35 14.88 -20.04
C GLU A 91 -19.00 15.34 -21.47
N LEU A 92 -19.56 14.69 -22.50
CA LEU A 92 -19.34 15.04 -23.91
C LEU A 92 -19.88 16.43 -24.29
N GLN A 93 -20.96 16.88 -23.65
CA GLN A 93 -21.54 18.20 -23.89
C GLN A 93 -20.77 19.30 -23.18
N ASN A 94 -20.31 19.07 -21.94
CA ASN A 94 -19.49 20.02 -21.20
C ASN A 94 -18.15 20.29 -21.89
N ASN A 95 -17.51 19.26 -22.45
CA ASN A 95 -16.24 19.43 -23.17
C ASN A 95 -16.42 20.24 -24.47
N LYS A 96 -17.50 19.99 -25.25
CA LYS A 96 -17.85 20.78 -26.44
C LYS A 96 -18.16 22.25 -26.12
N ASN A 97 -18.78 22.53 -24.98
CA ASN A 97 -19.09 23.90 -24.55
C ASN A 97 -17.84 24.65 -24.06
N ASN A 98 -16.85 23.94 -23.51
CA ASN A 98 -15.58 24.55 -23.11
C ASN A 98 -14.69 24.89 -24.32
N SER A 99 -14.65 24.03 -25.36
CA SER A 99 -13.91 24.31 -26.60
C SER A 99 -14.46 25.50 -27.40
N ARG A 100 -15.76 25.83 -27.26
CA ARG A 100 -16.37 27.02 -27.89
C ARG A 100 -16.08 28.35 -27.17
N LYS A 101 -15.57 28.31 -25.93
CA LYS A 101 -15.24 29.50 -25.13
C LYS A 101 -13.80 30.01 -25.31
N VAL A 102 -12.94 29.26 -26.01
CA VAL A 102 -11.51 29.62 -26.21
C VAL A 102 -11.28 30.36 -27.54
N VAL A 103 -12.33 30.90 -28.16
CA VAL A 103 -12.17 31.87 -29.25
C VAL A 103 -12.44 33.25 -28.67
N ILE A 104 -11.37 33.93 -28.27
CA ILE A 104 -11.36 35.35 -27.89
C ILE A 104 -10.32 36.02 -28.81
N ASP A 105 -10.74 37.16 -29.39
CA ASP A 105 -10.03 38.07 -30.31
C ASP A 105 -8.53 38.26 -30.06
#